data_AF-G1V4Z9-F1
#
_entry.id   AF-G1V4Z9-F1
#
_cell.length_a   1.000
_cell.length_b   1.000
_cell.length_c   1.000
_cell.angle_alpha   90.00
_cell.angle_beta   90.00
_cell.angle_gamma   90.00
#
_symmetry.space_group_name_H-M   'P 1'
#
loop_
_entity.id
_entity.type
_entity.pdbx_description
1 polymer ?
#
loop_
_entity_poly.entity_id
_entity_poly.type
_entity_poly.pdbx_seq_one_letter_code
_entity_poly.pdbx_strand_id
1 'polypeptide(L)'
;MAKKLNKLPGVLSFQRCLLVTDGLFYNELDNGNLSPLWVIRHGIRGTQNINKASKEGQAASASAKREEVSNIQTTDSAKLDANASALQVRFNLRGMDIKKALFACAPGQKDSIDDLNAFKADLAAFVDRAKESETLVHLACRYVRNIANGRFLWRNRAVASSATVEVLLPDGTKKMFDALATPFNHFEEVSDDERAVAEVLARGWKGDPATELRVTAHVDLGVGGAVEVFPSQNYLENKARGFARPLYCVGGAPDGQDQHSVRIMGQAALRDQKIGNALRTIDTWYPAYEERRVPLPVEPNGASLDAQEFFRNKGDASGFKLMLRVSELDPMTPDGLFLLACIIRGGVFSGSE
;
A
#
# COMPACT_ATOMS: atom_id res chain seq x y z
N MET A 1 6.68 20.15 -33.68
CA MET A 1 7.45 19.69 -32.51
C MET A 1 6.53 19.79 -31.30
N ALA A 2 6.48 18.76 -30.45
CA ALA A 2 5.72 18.82 -29.21
C ALA A 2 6.28 19.95 -28.31
N LYS A 3 5.39 20.74 -27.72
CA LYS A 3 5.77 21.92 -26.93
C LYS A 3 5.89 21.50 -25.46
N LYS A 4 7.11 21.37 -24.95
CA LYS A 4 7.37 21.15 -23.52
C LYS A 4 6.73 22.28 -22.70
N LEU A 5 6.00 21.94 -21.64
CA LEU A 5 5.45 22.92 -20.72
C LEU A 5 6.53 23.38 -19.74
N ASN A 6 6.54 24.69 -19.46
CA ASN A 6 7.46 25.26 -18.47
C ASN A 6 6.98 25.01 -17.03
N LYS A 7 5.68 24.81 -16.83
CA LYS A 7 5.06 24.52 -15.53
C LYS A 7 3.77 23.73 -15.70
N LEU A 8 3.37 22.99 -14.67
CA LEU A 8 2.11 22.26 -14.66
C LEU A 8 0.92 23.22 -14.49
N PRO A 9 -0.29 22.83 -14.93
CA PRO A 9 -1.50 23.62 -14.71
C PRO A 9 -1.72 23.94 -13.24
N GLY A 10 -2.28 25.13 -12.95
CA GLY A 10 -2.58 25.58 -11.59
C GLY A 10 -3.42 24.59 -10.77
N VAL A 11 -4.31 23.84 -11.43
CA VAL A 11 -4.96 22.66 -10.85
C VAL A 11 -4.73 21.46 -11.74
N LEU A 12 -4.10 20.41 -11.20
CA LEU A 12 -3.97 19.11 -11.84
C LEU A 12 -4.15 18.01 -10.79
N SER A 13 -5.15 17.15 -10.96
CA SER A 13 -5.36 16.01 -10.08
C SER A 13 -5.85 14.77 -10.82
N PHE A 14 -5.44 13.62 -10.30
CA PHE A 14 -5.79 12.31 -10.80
C PHE A 14 -6.48 11.49 -9.71
N GLN A 15 -7.57 10.82 -10.07
CA GLN A 15 -8.17 9.82 -9.20
C GLN A 15 -7.45 8.48 -9.33
N ARG A 16 -7.51 7.68 -8.26
CA ARG A 16 -6.85 6.37 -8.17
C ARG A 16 -7.47 5.41 -9.19
N CYS A 17 -6.65 4.68 -9.94
CA CYS A 17 -7.11 3.71 -10.93
C CYS A 17 -6.98 2.24 -10.48
N LEU A 18 -6.58 2.03 -9.23
CA LEU A 18 -6.61 0.73 -8.57
C LEU A 18 -7.57 0.81 -7.40
N LEU A 19 -8.69 0.10 -7.50
CA LEU A 19 -9.67 -0.01 -6.43
C LEU A 19 -9.34 -1.27 -5.62
N VAL A 20 -9.23 -1.13 -4.30
CA VAL A 20 -8.84 -2.21 -3.39
C VAL A 20 -9.74 -2.12 -2.16
N THR A 21 -10.26 -3.24 -1.67
CA THR A 21 -10.97 -3.30 -0.38
C THR A 21 -9.97 -3.34 0.78
N ASP A 22 -10.46 -3.17 2.01
CA ASP A 22 -9.66 -3.58 3.17
C ASP A 22 -9.38 -5.09 3.13
N GLY A 23 -8.22 -5.49 3.65
CA GLY A 23 -7.78 -6.87 3.76
C GLY A 23 -8.18 -7.46 5.10
N LEU A 24 -9.32 -8.15 5.13
CA LEU A 24 -9.90 -8.71 6.34
C LEU A 24 -9.15 -9.95 6.81
N PHE A 25 -8.93 -10.05 8.12
CA PHE A 25 -8.23 -11.17 8.75
C PHE A 25 -9.23 -12.21 9.24
N TYR A 26 -8.89 -13.47 9.04
CA TYR A 26 -9.66 -14.62 9.47
C TYR A 26 -8.75 -15.62 10.19
N ASN A 27 -9.29 -16.28 11.21
CA ASN A 27 -8.72 -17.51 11.72
C ASN A 27 -9.11 -18.63 10.76
N GLU A 28 -8.15 -19.43 10.37
CA GLU A 28 -8.39 -20.75 9.81
C GLU A 28 -8.19 -21.78 10.89
N LEU A 29 -9.25 -22.55 11.15
CA LEU A 29 -9.26 -23.59 12.17
C LEU A 29 -8.82 -24.93 11.58
N ASP A 30 -8.42 -25.87 12.43
CA ASP A 30 -7.93 -27.20 12.01
C ASP A 30 -8.93 -27.99 11.12
N ASN A 31 -10.22 -27.69 11.22
CA ASN A 31 -11.27 -28.30 10.40
C ASN A 31 -11.56 -27.54 9.09
N GLY A 32 -10.75 -26.54 8.74
CA GLY A 32 -10.90 -25.69 7.56
C GLY A 32 -11.97 -24.59 7.69
N ASN A 33 -12.66 -24.50 8.83
CA ASN A 33 -13.62 -23.43 9.06
C ASN A 33 -12.92 -22.10 9.27
N LEU A 34 -13.63 -21.03 8.91
CA LEU A 34 -13.15 -19.66 9.04
C LEU A 34 -13.98 -18.89 10.04
N SER A 35 -13.31 -18.12 10.88
CA SER A 35 -13.95 -17.13 11.75
C SER A 35 -13.24 -15.78 11.64
N PRO A 36 -13.95 -14.65 11.84
CA PRO A 36 -13.29 -13.35 11.87
C PRO A 36 -12.22 -13.29 12.96
N LEU A 37 -11.07 -12.69 12.65
CA LEU A 37 -10.02 -12.42 13.64
C LEU A 37 -10.25 -11.05 14.26
N TRP A 38 -10.33 -10.98 15.59
CA TRP A 38 -10.71 -9.77 16.30
C TRP A 38 -9.51 -8.95 16.76
N VAL A 39 -9.65 -7.62 16.66
CA VAL A 39 -8.82 -6.70 17.45
C VAL A 39 -9.37 -6.64 18.86
N ILE A 40 -8.51 -6.89 19.84
CA ILE A 40 -8.83 -6.91 21.27
C ILE A 40 -8.13 -5.75 21.96
N ARG A 41 -8.89 -4.91 22.66
CA ARG A 41 -8.41 -3.87 23.56
C ARG A 41 -8.28 -4.41 24.98
N HIS A 42 -7.11 -4.23 25.60
CA HIS A 42 -6.83 -4.70 26.95
C HIS A 42 -5.77 -3.84 27.64
N GLY A 43 -5.63 -4.01 28.96
CA GLY A 43 -4.60 -3.38 29.76
C GLY A 43 -3.36 -4.27 29.89
N ILE A 44 -2.18 -3.67 29.76
CA ILE A 44 -0.89 -4.31 29.99
C ILE A 44 -0.08 -3.53 31.02
N ARG A 45 0.79 -4.23 31.76
CA ARG A 45 1.80 -3.62 32.61
C ARG A 45 3.17 -3.87 32.00
N GLY A 46 3.73 -2.85 31.36
CA GLY A 46 5.09 -2.87 30.82
C GLY A 46 6.11 -2.31 31.80
N THR A 47 7.38 -2.32 31.39
CA THR A 47 8.47 -1.63 32.08
C THR A 47 8.75 -0.28 31.44
N GLN A 48 9.22 0.68 32.24
CA GLN A 48 9.68 1.97 31.75
C GLN A 48 11.07 1.83 31.11
N ASN A 49 11.14 1.91 29.77
CA ASN A 49 12.39 1.72 29.01
C ASN A 49 12.83 3.00 28.27
N ILE A 50 12.27 4.17 28.62
CA ILE A 50 12.69 5.45 28.05
C ILE A 50 13.97 5.90 28.76
N ASN A 51 15.05 6.08 28.00
CA ASN A 51 16.29 6.64 28.54
C ASN A 51 16.07 8.12 28.86
N LYS A 52 15.89 8.45 30.15
CA LYS A 52 15.69 9.83 30.64
C LYS A 52 17.00 10.59 30.81
N ALA A 53 18.14 9.99 30.44
CA ALA A 53 19.46 10.60 30.52
C ALA A 53 19.65 11.70 29.45
N SER A 54 18.93 12.81 29.59
CA SER A 54 19.25 14.11 28.97
C SER A 54 18.43 15.24 29.62
N LYS A 55 18.66 15.46 30.92
CA LYS A 55 18.62 16.79 31.55
C LYS A 55 19.75 16.85 32.56
N GLU A 56 20.96 17.01 32.07
CA GLU A 56 22.07 17.48 32.89
C GLU A 56 21.67 18.83 33.52
N GLY A 57 21.77 18.89 34.85
CA GLY A 57 21.68 20.13 35.61
C GLY A 57 20.29 20.50 36.10
N GLN A 58 19.72 19.74 37.06
CA GLN A 58 19.01 20.36 38.18
C GLN A 58 18.77 19.41 39.37
N ALA A 59 19.49 19.74 40.45
CA ALA A 59 19.15 19.57 41.86
C ALA A 59 18.83 18.16 42.38
N ALA A 60 19.82 17.59 43.06
CA ALA A 60 19.61 16.77 44.24
C ALA A 60 18.74 17.55 45.26
N SER A 61 17.44 17.26 45.27
CA SER A 61 16.55 17.63 46.36
C SER A 61 16.11 16.35 47.06
N ALA A 62 16.08 16.39 48.40
CA ALA A 62 15.87 15.28 49.32
C ALA A 62 14.43 14.72 49.33
N SER A 63 13.81 14.58 48.16
CA SER A 63 12.56 13.88 47.92
C SER A 63 12.64 13.14 46.59
N ALA A 64 13.71 12.35 46.40
CA ALA A 64 13.92 11.54 45.20
C ALA A 64 12.74 10.57 45.06
N LYS A 65 11.71 10.98 44.30
CA LYS A 65 10.62 10.11 43.88
C LYS A 65 11.28 8.91 43.21
N ARG A 66 11.11 7.73 43.80
CA ARG A 66 11.57 6.46 43.22
C ARG A 66 11.18 6.46 41.75
N GLU A 67 12.14 6.19 40.86
CA GLU A 67 11.82 6.08 39.45
C GLU A 67 10.78 4.98 39.26
N GLU A 68 9.65 5.35 38.64
CA GLU A 68 8.54 4.45 38.44
C GLU A 68 8.90 3.48 37.31
N VAL A 69 9.24 2.24 37.71
CA VAL A 69 9.63 1.15 36.79
C VAL A 69 8.41 0.58 36.05
N SER A 70 7.22 0.68 36.64
CA SER A 70 5.98 0.16 36.07
C SER A 70 5.32 1.16 35.13
N ASN A 71 4.88 0.68 33.96
CA ASN A 71 4.19 1.48 32.96
C ASN A 71 2.89 0.77 32.57
N ILE A 72 1.78 1.16 33.22
CA ILE A 72 0.46 0.60 32.93
C ILE A 72 -0.10 1.31 31.70
N GLN A 73 -0.50 0.53 30.71
CA GLN A 73 -0.99 1.03 29.44
C GLN A 73 -2.19 0.24 28.96
N THR A 74 -3.08 0.90 28.24
CA THR A 74 -4.08 0.23 27.40
C THR A 74 -3.47 0.01 26.03
N THR A 75 -3.75 -1.11 25.38
CA THR A 75 -3.30 -1.38 24.00
C THR A 75 -4.35 -2.19 23.25
N ASP A 76 -4.26 -2.15 21.93
CA ASP A 76 -4.94 -3.11 21.07
C ASP A 76 -3.94 -4.19 20.62
N SER A 77 -4.41 -5.43 20.52
CA SER A 77 -3.69 -6.57 19.93
C SER A 77 -4.62 -7.42 19.07
N ALA A 78 -4.07 -8.14 18.11
CA ALA A 78 -4.79 -9.11 17.30
C ALA A 78 -4.05 -10.45 17.41
N LYS A 79 -4.75 -11.51 17.81
CA LYS A 79 -4.19 -12.86 17.93
C LYS A 79 -5.10 -13.84 17.24
N LEU A 80 -4.51 -14.91 16.71
CA LEU A 80 -5.26 -16.05 16.20
C LEU A 80 -6.06 -16.72 17.34
N ASP A 81 -7.09 -17.48 16.96
CA ASP A 81 -7.80 -18.36 17.88
C ASP A 81 -6.86 -19.44 18.45
N ALA A 82 -7.16 -19.94 19.65
CA ALA A 82 -6.39 -21.01 20.27
C ALA A 82 -6.40 -22.32 19.47
N ASN A 83 -7.41 -22.52 18.61
CA ASN A 83 -7.53 -23.67 17.71
C ASN A 83 -7.29 -23.31 16.24
N ALA A 84 -6.68 -22.14 15.99
CA ALA A 84 -6.32 -21.76 14.63
C ALA A 84 -5.03 -22.46 14.20
N SER A 85 -5.03 -22.97 12.97
CA SER A 85 -3.88 -23.50 12.26
C SER A 85 -3.15 -22.43 11.44
N ALA A 86 -3.88 -21.43 10.93
CA ALA A 86 -3.32 -20.39 10.06
C ALA A 86 -4.07 -19.07 10.14
N LEU A 87 -3.40 -18.01 9.66
CA LEU A 87 -4.00 -16.72 9.36
C LEU A 87 -4.44 -16.71 7.89
N GLN A 88 -5.69 -16.31 7.62
CA GLN A 88 -6.10 -15.90 6.28
C GLN A 88 -6.30 -14.38 6.17
N VAL A 89 -5.83 -13.81 5.06
CA VAL A 89 -6.05 -12.39 4.71
C VAL A 89 -6.74 -12.32 3.35
N ARG A 90 -7.90 -11.65 3.30
CA ARG A 90 -8.74 -11.59 2.08
C ARG A 90 -9.06 -10.16 1.68
N PHE A 91 -8.85 -9.83 0.41
CA PHE A 91 -9.26 -8.56 -0.18
C PHE A 91 -9.59 -8.74 -1.67
N ASN A 92 -10.34 -7.80 -2.22
CA ASN A 92 -10.63 -7.74 -3.64
C ASN A 92 -9.97 -6.51 -4.26
N LEU A 93 -9.62 -6.60 -5.53
CA LEU A 93 -9.17 -5.46 -6.31
C LEU A 93 -9.71 -5.48 -7.74
N ARG A 94 -9.71 -4.32 -8.38
CA ARG A 94 -9.86 -4.19 -9.83
C ARG A 94 -9.23 -2.92 -10.37
N GLY A 95 -8.89 -2.93 -11.65
CA GLY A 95 -8.53 -1.73 -12.38
C GLY A 95 -9.75 -0.85 -12.67
N MET A 96 -9.51 0.46 -12.76
CA MET A 96 -10.43 1.43 -13.34
C MET A 96 -9.81 2.00 -14.62
N ASP A 97 -10.65 2.34 -15.60
CA ASP A 97 -10.21 2.94 -16.86
C ASP A 97 -9.28 4.15 -16.62
N ILE A 98 -8.04 4.04 -17.09
CA ILE A 98 -7.04 5.10 -16.92
C ILE A 98 -7.37 6.35 -17.76
N LYS A 99 -8.25 6.25 -18.78
CA LYS A 99 -8.78 7.46 -19.45
C LYS A 99 -9.58 8.34 -18.50
N LYS A 100 -10.14 7.75 -17.45
CA LYS A 100 -10.89 8.45 -16.40
C LYS A 100 -9.98 8.92 -15.27
N ALA A 101 -8.67 8.66 -15.33
CA ALA A 101 -7.75 9.04 -14.26
C ALA A 101 -7.73 10.56 -14.04
N LEU A 102 -7.75 11.37 -15.11
CA LEU A 102 -7.74 12.82 -15.00
C LEU A 102 -9.05 13.31 -14.37
N PHE A 103 -8.95 13.80 -13.13
CA PHE A 103 -10.10 14.23 -12.34
C PHE A 103 -10.35 15.74 -12.45
N ALA A 104 -9.29 16.54 -12.33
CA ALA A 104 -9.37 17.98 -12.54
C ALA A 104 -8.12 18.50 -13.26
N CYS A 105 -8.34 19.40 -14.22
CA CYS A 105 -7.27 20.11 -14.92
C CYS A 105 -7.76 21.50 -15.33
N ALA A 106 -7.34 22.51 -14.57
CA ALA A 106 -7.78 23.90 -14.73
C ALA A 106 -6.59 24.87 -14.72
N PRO A 107 -6.70 26.01 -15.42
CA PRO A 107 -5.61 26.98 -15.49
C PRO A 107 -5.44 27.71 -14.15
N GLY A 108 -4.20 28.05 -13.82
CA GLY A 108 -3.89 29.10 -12.84
C GLY A 108 -4.08 30.50 -13.43
N GLN A 109 -3.96 31.53 -12.59
CA GLN A 109 -4.21 32.94 -12.98
C GLN A 109 -3.39 33.44 -14.18
N LYS A 110 -2.22 32.84 -14.44
CA LYS A 110 -1.30 33.25 -15.50
C LYS A 110 -1.15 32.19 -16.61
N ASP A 111 -2.00 31.17 -16.62
CA ASP A 111 -1.85 30.04 -17.55
C ASP A 111 -2.59 30.33 -18.86
N SER A 112 -1.97 30.01 -20.00
CA SER A 112 -2.63 30.08 -21.31
C SER A 112 -3.63 28.93 -21.45
N ILE A 113 -4.85 29.25 -21.89
CA ILE A 113 -5.89 28.24 -22.17
C ILE A 113 -5.45 27.31 -23.32
N ASP A 114 -4.75 27.84 -24.32
CA ASP A 114 -4.25 27.04 -25.45
C ASP A 114 -3.18 26.04 -25.00
N ASP A 115 -2.24 26.47 -24.15
CA ASP A 115 -1.22 25.58 -23.59
C ASP A 115 -1.86 24.50 -22.69
N LEU A 116 -2.91 24.85 -21.95
CA LEU A 116 -3.67 23.88 -21.15
C LEU A 116 -4.39 22.84 -22.02
N ASN A 117 -5.02 23.27 -23.12
CA ASN A 117 -5.70 22.36 -24.04
C ASN A 117 -4.71 21.44 -24.77
N ALA A 118 -3.56 21.99 -25.19
CA ALA A 118 -2.46 21.20 -25.74
C ALA A 118 -1.95 20.15 -24.74
N PHE A 119 -1.73 20.54 -23.48
CA PHE A 119 -1.35 19.60 -22.41
C PHE A 119 -2.35 18.46 -22.24
N LYS A 120 -3.66 18.77 -22.20
CA LYS A 120 -4.71 17.75 -22.08
C LYS A 120 -4.70 16.78 -23.26
N ALA A 121 -4.50 17.30 -24.47
CA ALA A 121 -4.39 16.48 -25.67
C ALA A 121 -3.14 15.57 -25.62
N ASP A 122 -1.99 16.11 -25.22
CA ASP A 122 -0.73 15.36 -25.08
C ASP A 122 -0.84 14.25 -24.04
N LEU A 123 -1.44 14.55 -22.88
CA LEU A 123 -1.70 13.57 -21.82
C LEU A 123 -2.68 12.49 -22.28
N ALA A 124 -3.76 12.86 -22.96
CA ALA A 124 -4.72 11.91 -23.52
C ALA A 124 -4.04 10.99 -24.55
N ALA A 125 -3.22 11.55 -25.45
CA ALA A 125 -2.48 10.78 -26.43
C ALA A 125 -1.48 9.81 -25.80
N PHE A 126 -0.79 10.22 -24.72
CA PHE A 126 0.08 9.32 -23.95
C PHE A 126 -0.70 8.14 -23.35
N VAL A 127 -1.86 8.40 -22.75
CA VAL A 127 -2.74 7.37 -22.19
C VAL A 127 -3.28 6.45 -23.27
N ASP A 128 -3.64 6.98 -24.44
CA ASP A 128 -4.12 6.19 -25.58
C ASP A 128 -3.04 5.23 -26.08
N ARG A 129 -1.81 5.71 -26.29
CA ARG A 129 -0.66 4.86 -26.64
C ARG A 129 -0.42 3.75 -25.61
N ALA A 130 -0.59 4.03 -24.32
CA ALA A 130 -0.45 3.03 -23.27
C ALA A 130 -1.55 1.95 -23.33
N LYS A 131 -2.79 2.33 -23.69
CA LYS A 131 -3.93 1.40 -23.81
C LYS A 131 -3.85 0.53 -25.06
N GLU A 132 -3.34 1.07 -26.16
CA GLU A 132 -3.24 0.41 -27.47
C GLU A 132 -2.03 -0.53 -27.58
N SER A 133 -1.10 -0.46 -26.62
CA SER A 133 0.10 -1.30 -26.54
C SER A 133 0.03 -2.32 -25.39
N GLU A 134 1.10 -3.12 -25.27
CA GLU A 134 1.32 -4.05 -24.15
C GLU A 134 1.72 -3.36 -22.83
N THR A 135 1.82 -2.02 -22.81
CA THR A 135 2.30 -1.25 -21.65
C THR A 135 1.54 -1.57 -20.37
N LEU A 136 0.21 -1.64 -20.44
CA LEU A 136 -0.60 -1.91 -19.25
C LEU A 136 -0.43 -3.34 -18.74
N VAL A 137 -0.21 -4.31 -19.63
CA VAL A 137 0.06 -5.70 -19.23
C VAL A 137 1.43 -5.77 -18.58
N HIS A 138 2.46 -5.18 -19.18
CA HIS A 138 3.81 -5.12 -18.62
C HIS A 138 3.84 -4.46 -17.23
N LEU A 139 3.12 -3.35 -17.08
CA LEU A 139 2.99 -2.68 -15.78
C LEU A 139 2.19 -3.54 -14.79
N ALA A 140 1.09 -4.16 -15.22
CA ALA A 140 0.26 -5.03 -14.38
C ALA A 140 1.04 -6.24 -13.87
N CYS A 141 1.94 -6.83 -14.66
CA CYS A 141 2.81 -7.92 -14.21
C CYS A 141 3.61 -7.53 -12.95
N ARG A 142 4.06 -6.27 -12.85
CA ARG A 142 4.77 -5.79 -11.66
C ARG A 142 3.87 -5.68 -10.43
N TYR A 143 2.62 -5.22 -10.62
CA TYR A 143 1.62 -5.22 -9.54
C TYR A 143 1.30 -6.65 -9.10
N VAL A 144 1.13 -7.57 -10.06
CA VAL A 144 0.84 -8.97 -9.79
C VAL A 144 1.99 -9.69 -9.10
N ARG A 145 3.25 -9.40 -9.44
CA ARG A 145 4.42 -9.90 -8.69
C ARG A 145 4.28 -9.59 -7.19
N ASN A 146 3.81 -8.39 -6.83
CA ASN A 146 3.55 -7.99 -5.44
C ASN A 146 2.29 -8.62 -4.81
N ILE A 147 1.34 -9.10 -5.62
CA ILE A 147 0.24 -9.97 -5.16
C ILE A 147 0.79 -11.37 -4.90
N ALA A 148 1.43 -11.98 -5.89
CA ALA A 148 1.97 -13.33 -5.86
C ALA A 148 2.95 -13.55 -4.71
N ASN A 149 3.90 -12.62 -4.50
CA ASN A 149 4.86 -12.70 -3.40
C ASN A 149 4.30 -12.29 -2.03
N GLY A 150 3.02 -11.94 -1.93
CA GLY A 150 2.37 -11.55 -0.68
C GLY A 150 2.94 -10.29 -0.04
N ARG A 151 3.53 -9.33 -0.79
CA ARG A 151 4.07 -8.07 -0.22
C ARG A 151 3.03 -7.32 0.64
N PHE A 152 1.75 -7.44 0.28
CA PHE A 152 0.65 -6.86 1.04
C PHE A 152 0.49 -7.43 2.46
N LEU A 153 1.11 -8.56 2.81
CA LEU A 153 1.07 -9.13 4.17
C LEU A 153 1.98 -8.39 5.15
N TRP A 154 2.92 -7.56 4.67
CA TRP A 154 3.88 -6.81 5.47
C TRP A 154 4.57 -7.70 6.52
N ARG A 155 4.48 -7.35 7.81
CA ARG A 155 5.11 -8.08 8.91
C ARG A 155 4.60 -9.53 9.02
N ASN A 156 3.36 -9.82 8.62
CA ASN A 156 2.86 -11.20 8.64
C ASN A 156 3.63 -12.10 7.67
N ARG A 157 4.14 -11.56 6.55
CA ARG A 157 5.03 -12.30 5.64
C ARG A 157 6.36 -12.65 6.29
N ALA A 158 6.92 -11.71 7.07
CA ALA A 158 8.25 -11.86 7.66
C ALA A 158 8.31 -12.91 8.77
N VAL A 159 7.18 -13.21 9.41
CA VAL A 159 7.05 -14.22 10.46
C VAL A 159 6.43 -15.52 9.97
N ALA A 160 6.11 -15.63 8.68
CA ALA A 160 5.49 -16.82 8.11
C ALA A 160 6.51 -17.96 7.97
N SER A 161 6.12 -19.16 8.36
CA SER A 161 6.84 -20.39 8.00
C SER A 161 6.58 -20.75 6.54
N SER A 162 5.33 -20.57 6.09
CA SER A 162 4.89 -20.70 4.70
C SER A 162 3.76 -19.72 4.41
N ALA A 163 3.66 -19.29 3.16
CA ALA A 163 2.59 -18.42 2.72
C ALA A 163 2.20 -18.71 1.27
N THR A 164 0.91 -18.89 1.02
CA THR A 164 0.35 -19.16 -0.30
C THR A 164 -0.68 -18.10 -0.63
N VAL A 165 -0.64 -17.57 -1.86
CA VAL A 165 -1.63 -16.60 -2.36
C VAL A 165 -2.46 -17.24 -3.46
N GLU A 166 -3.78 -17.32 -3.23
CA GLU A 166 -4.78 -17.64 -4.25
C GLU A 166 -5.33 -16.34 -4.84
N VAL A 167 -5.40 -16.27 -6.17
CA VAL A 167 -6.13 -15.23 -6.90
C VAL A 167 -7.23 -15.89 -7.72
N LEU A 168 -8.49 -15.60 -7.38
CA LEU A 168 -9.66 -16.00 -8.15
C LEU A 168 -9.96 -14.95 -9.23
N LEU A 169 -9.98 -15.40 -10.48
CA LEU A 169 -10.28 -14.60 -11.66
C LEU A 169 -11.81 -14.51 -11.90
N PRO A 170 -12.28 -13.55 -12.71
CA PRO A 170 -13.71 -13.36 -13.01
C PRO A 170 -14.40 -14.58 -13.65
N ASP A 171 -13.66 -15.42 -14.36
CA ASP A 171 -14.14 -16.63 -15.02
C ASP A 171 -14.22 -17.85 -14.07
N GLY A 172 -13.82 -17.68 -12.81
CA GLY A 172 -13.75 -18.75 -11.81
C GLY A 172 -12.41 -19.48 -11.75
N THR A 173 -11.46 -19.16 -12.64
CA THR A 173 -10.12 -19.74 -12.63
C THR A 173 -9.36 -19.29 -11.40
N LYS A 174 -8.67 -20.22 -10.73
CA LYS A 174 -7.80 -19.95 -9.57
C LYS A 174 -6.34 -20.02 -9.98
N LYS A 175 -5.57 -19.00 -9.60
CA LYS A 175 -4.11 -18.96 -9.72
C LYS A 175 -3.48 -19.00 -8.35
N MET A 176 -2.47 -19.84 -8.16
CA MET A 176 -1.86 -20.13 -6.87
C MET A 176 -0.37 -19.77 -6.90
N PHE A 177 0.10 -19.08 -5.88
CA PHE A 177 1.49 -18.65 -5.78
C PHE A 177 2.08 -19.04 -4.43
N ASP A 178 3.28 -19.62 -4.41
CA ASP A 178 4.10 -19.68 -3.21
C ASP A 178 4.72 -18.29 -3.00
N ALA A 179 4.23 -17.58 -1.98
CA ALA A 179 4.60 -16.20 -1.74
C ALA A 179 6.04 -16.02 -1.26
N LEU A 180 6.61 -17.04 -0.62
CA LEU A 180 7.98 -16.99 -0.10
C LEU A 180 9.00 -17.36 -1.18
N ALA A 181 8.64 -18.26 -2.11
CA ALA A 181 9.44 -18.60 -3.28
C ALA A 181 9.36 -17.55 -4.40
N THR A 182 8.25 -16.82 -4.50
CA THR A 182 8.08 -15.77 -5.52
C THR A 182 9.01 -14.58 -5.25
N PRO A 183 9.75 -14.07 -6.27
CA PRO A 183 10.69 -12.97 -6.08
C PRO A 183 10.12 -11.72 -5.42
N PHE A 184 10.88 -11.14 -4.50
CA PHE A 184 10.45 -9.96 -3.73
C PHE A 184 11.00 -8.63 -4.26
N ASN A 185 12.17 -8.63 -4.91
CA ASN A 185 12.90 -7.39 -5.24
C ASN A 185 13.19 -7.19 -6.74
N HIS A 186 12.73 -8.11 -7.59
CA HIS A 186 12.93 -8.04 -9.03
C HIS A 186 11.65 -8.52 -9.76
N PHE A 187 11.47 -8.06 -11.00
CA PHE A 187 10.20 -8.16 -11.74
C PHE A 187 10.33 -8.83 -13.12
N GLU A 188 11.49 -9.42 -13.38
CA GLU A 188 11.75 -10.28 -14.53
C GLU A 188 11.18 -11.68 -14.29
N GLU A 189 11.22 -12.53 -15.33
CA GLU A 189 10.78 -13.94 -15.26
C GLU A 189 9.33 -14.06 -14.80
N VAL A 190 8.45 -13.31 -15.46
CA VAL A 190 7.01 -13.34 -15.19
C VAL A 190 6.46 -14.70 -15.61
N SER A 191 5.83 -15.42 -14.68
CA SER A 191 5.22 -16.72 -14.98
C SER A 191 3.93 -16.56 -15.81
N ASP A 192 3.50 -17.64 -16.47
CA ASP A 192 2.23 -17.65 -17.21
C ASP A 192 1.03 -17.35 -16.29
N ASP A 193 1.07 -17.79 -15.03
CA ASP A 193 0.05 -17.51 -14.04
C ASP A 193 0.05 -16.04 -13.61
N GLU A 194 1.23 -15.43 -13.43
CA GLU A 194 1.34 -14.00 -13.16
C GLU A 194 0.81 -13.18 -14.35
N ARG A 195 1.16 -13.57 -15.58
CA ARG A 195 0.69 -12.93 -16.81
C ARG A 195 -0.84 -13.03 -16.95
N ALA A 196 -1.42 -14.20 -16.67
CA ALA A 196 -2.87 -14.38 -16.73
C ALA A 196 -3.63 -13.44 -15.77
N VAL A 197 -3.14 -13.28 -14.52
CA VAL A 197 -3.71 -12.31 -13.57
C VAL A 197 -3.49 -10.87 -14.05
N ALA A 198 -2.31 -10.58 -14.60
CA ALA A 198 -1.95 -9.24 -15.07
C ALA A 198 -2.83 -8.78 -16.24
N GLU A 199 -3.18 -9.68 -17.16
CA GLU A 199 -4.08 -9.40 -18.27
C GLU A 199 -5.48 -9.01 -17.79
N VAL A 200 -6.00 -9.65 -16.74
CA VAL A 200 -7.28 -9.26 -16.11
C VAL A 200 -7.20 -7.86 -15.52
N LEU A 201 -6.14 -7.56 -14.76
CA LEU A 201 -5.94 -6.22 -14.19
C LEU A 201 -5.80 -5.16 -15.29
N ALA A 202 -5.05 -5.44 -16.33
CA ALA A 202 -4.84 -4.56 -17.48
C ALA A 202 -6.15 -4.31 -18.25
N ARG A 203 -7.02 -5.32 -18.43
CA ARG A 203 -8.37 -5.12 -18.98
C ARG A 203 -9.16 -4.10 -18.16
N GLY A 204 -9.07 -4.15 -16.83
CA GLY A 204 -9.69 -3.17 -15.94
C GLY A 204 -9.18 -1.75 -16.17
N TRP A 205 -7.87 -1.59 -16.33
CA TRP A 205 -7.24 -0.31 -16.71
C TRP A 205 -7.60 0.14 -18.13
N LYS A 206 -7.94 -0.79 -19.02
CA LYS A 206 -8.49 -0.48 -20.36
C LYS A 206 -9.98 -0.13 -20.32
N GLY A 207 -10.67 -0.35 -19.20
CA GLY A 207 -12.04 0.09 -18.94
C GLY A 207 -13.09 -1.02 -18.86
N ASP A 208 -12.68 -2.28 -18.86
CA ASP A 208 -13.58 -3.41 -18.65
C ASP A 208 -13.98 -3.51 -17.16
N PRO A 209 -15.28 -3.34 -16.82
CA PRO A 209 -15.74 -3.42 -15.44
C PRO A 209 -15.75 -4.84 -14.86
N ALA A 210 -15.73 -5.90 -15.67
CA ALA A 210 -15.82 -7.29 -15.25
C ALA A 210 -14.43 -7.91 -15.01
N THR A 211 -13.66 -7.27 -14.12
CA THR A 211 -12.24 -7.55 -13.87
C THR A 211 -11.89 -7.64 -12.38
N GLU A 212 -12.86 -7.98 -11.53
CA GLU A 212 -12.60 -8.24 -10.11
C GLU A 212 -11.64 -9.42 -9.94
N LEU A 213 -10.57 -9.18 -9.20
CA LEU A 213 -9.67 -10.20 -8.68
C LEU A 213 -9.94 -10.36 -7.18
N ARG A 214 -10.18 -11.59 -6.73
CA ARG A 214 -10.32 -11.89 -5.29
C ARG A 214 -9.06 -12.58 -4.80
N VAL A 215 -8.38 -11.96 -3.85
CA VAL A 215 -7.09 -12.41 -3.33
C VAL A 215 -7.29 -12.99 -1.94
N THR A 216 -6.82 -14.21 -1.74
CA THR A 216 -6.76 -14.88 -0.44
C THR A 216 -5.33 -15.31 -0.17
N ALA A 217 -4.72 -14.77 0.89
CA ALA A 217 -3.46 -15.29 1.41
C ALA A 217 -3.73 -16.25 2.57
N HIS A 218 -3.13 -17.42 2.51
CA HIS A 218 -2.97 -18.36 3.62
C HIS A 218 -1.57 -18.19 4.21
N VAL A 219 -1.48 -17.93 5.51
CA VAL A 219 -0.22 -17.69 6.20
C VAL A 219 -0.11 -18.64 7.40
N ASP A 220 0.79 -19.62 7.29
CA ASP A 220 1.19 -20.47 8.40
C ASP A 220 2.33 -19.77 9.15
N LEU A 221 2.22 -19.68 10.47
CA LEU A 221 3.23 -19.06 11.34
C LEU A 221 4.23 -20.09 11.88
N GLY A 222 4.07 -21.38 11.52
CA GLY A 222 4.88 -22.51 11.99
C GLY A 222 4.53 -22.95 13.42
N VAL A 223 3.51 -22.34 14.01
CA VAL A 223 3.01 -22.61 15.36
C VAL A 223 1.50 -22.44 15.36
N GLY A 224 0.79 -23.42 15.93
CA GLY A 224 -0.66 -23.34 16.13
C GLY A 224 -1.04 -22.50 17.35
N GLY A 225 -2.29 -22.05 17.37
CA GLY A 225 -2.92 -21.41 18.52
C GLY A 225 -2.76 -19.88 18.58
N ALA A 226 -2.87 -19.32 19.80
CA ALA A 226 -3.09 -17.89 20.02
C ALA A 226 -1.85 -17.00 19.81
N VAL A 227 -1.40 -16.90 18.57
CA VAL A 227 -0.21 -16.17 18.12
C VAL A 227 -0.57 -14.75 17.65
N GLU A 228 0.27 -13.76 17.95
CA GLU A 228 0.04 -12.38 17.51
C GLU A 228 0.19 -12.23 15.99
N VAL A 229 -0.76 -11.52 15.38
CA VAL A 229 -0.74 -11.11 13.97
C VAL A 229 -0.79 -9.59 13.85
N PHE A 230 -0.48 -9.08 12.66
CA PHE A 230 -0.12 -7.68 12.46
C PHE A 230 -1.05 -6.97 11.47
N PRO A 231 -2.25 -6.53 11.90
CA PRO A 231 -3.09 -5.64 11.10
C PRO A 231 -2.49 -4.23 10.99
N SER A 232 -3.17 -3.34 10.25
CA SER A 232 -2.79 -1.94 10.19
C SER A 232 -2.85 -1.28 11.57
N GLN A 233 -1.95 -0.33 11.84
CA GLN A 233 -2.00 0.52 13.03
C GLN A 233 -2.67 1.85 12.68
N ASN A 234 -3.47 2.40 13.58
CA ASN A 234 -4.02 3.75 13.43
C ASN A 234 -3.01 4.79 13.94
N TYR A 235 -2.99 5.96 13.32
CA TYR A 235 -2.32 7.14 13.86
C TYR A 235 -3.37 8.01 14.56
N LEU A 236 -3.16 8.33 15.83
CA LEU A 236 -4.03 9.17 16.65
C LEU A 236 -3.19 10.30 17.24
N GLU A 237 -3.37 11.53 16.74
CA GLU A 237 -2.63 12.71 17.22
C GLU A 237 -2.92 13.01 18.69
N ASN A 238 -4.21 13.07 19.06
CA ASN A 238 -4.67 13.37 20.42
C ASN A 238 -5.06 12.11 21.18
N LYS A 239 -4.09 11.21 21.34
CA LYS A 239 -4.33 9.94 22.00
C LYS A 239 -4.51 10.11 23.51
N ALA A 240 -5.48 9.40 24.09
CA ALA A 240 -5.64 9.32 25.54
C ALA A 240 -4.32 8.87 26.20
N ARG A 241 -3.94 9.55 27.29
CA ARG A 241 -2.72 9.25 28.04
C ARG A 241 -2.73 7.79 28.49
N GLY A 242 -1.64 7.07 28.20
CA GLY A 242 -1.51 5.65 28.55
C GLY A 242 -2.07 4.67 27.52
N PHE A 243 -2.66 5.11 26.41
CA PHE A 243 -2.99 4.20 25.30
C PHE A 243 -1.73 4.03 24.42
N ALA A 244 -1.34 2.79 24.07
CA ALA A 244 -0.02 2.45 23.51
C ALA A 244 -0.03 2.17 22.00
N ARG A 245 -0.93 1.30 21.51
CA ARG A 245 -0.99 0.93 20.09
C ARG A 245 -2.44 0.71 19.64
N PRO A 246 -3.05 1.66 18.91
CA PRO A 246 -4.38 1.47 18.33
C PRO A 246 -4.28 0.68 17.05
N LEU A 247 -5.06 -0.40 16.91
CA LEU A 247 -5.10 -1.19 15.68
C LEU A 247 -6.31 -0.80 14.83
N TYR A 248 -6.18 -0.99 13.52
CA TYR A 248 -7.24 -0.78 12.55
C TYR A 248 -8.15 -2.01 12.50
N CYS A 249 -9.46 -1.77 12.48
CA CYS A 249 -10.47 -2.80 12.40
C CYS A 249 -11.71 -2.31 11.64
N VAL A 250 -12.49 -3.26 11.12
CA VAL A 250 -13.74 -3.07 10.36
C VAL A 250 -14.92 -3.61 11.18
N GLY A 251 -16.11 -3.05 10.97
CA GLY A 251 -17.36 -3.52 11.60
C GLY A 251 -17.68 -2.93 12.98
N GLY A 252 -16.73 -2.22 13.60
CA GLY A 252 -16.92 -1.59 14.91
C GLY A 252 -16.93 -2.59 16.07
N ALA A 253 -16.97 -2.05 17.29
CA ALA A 253 -17.05 -2.85 18.50
C ALA A 253 -18.49 -3.39 18.66
N PRO A 254 -18.68 -4.69 18.93
CA PRO A 254 -19.99 -5.22 19.32
C PRO A 254 -20.61 -4.44 20.50
N ASP A 255 -21.93 -4.27 20.48
CA ASP A 255 -22.68 -3.59 21.53
C ASP A 255 -22.67 -4.36 22.86
N GLY A 256 -22.93 -3.65 23.96
CA GLY A 256 -23.11 -4.25 25.29
C GLY A 256 -21.83 -4.71 25.99
N GLN A 257 -20.65 -4.40 25.46
CA GLN A 257 -19.37 -4.74 26.09
C GLN A 257 -19.01 -3.77 27.22
N ASP A 258 -18.50 -4.31 28.34
CA ASP A 258 -18.00 -3.50 29.47
C ASP A 258 -16.77 -2.68 29.06
N GLN A 259 -16.87 -1.35 29.19
CA GLN A 259 -15.82 -0.41 28.82
C GLN A 259 -14.55 -0.53 29.67
N HIS A 260 -14.64 -1.13 30.85
CA HIS A 260 -13.55 -1.31 31.81
C HIS A 260 -12.89 -2.68 31.73
N SER A 261 -13.33 -3.55 30.82
CA SER A 261 -12.79 -4.90 30.62
C SER A 261 -12.02 -5.03 29.30
N VAL A 262 -11.55 -6.25 29.03
CA VAL A 262 -11.06 -6.68 27.71
C VAL A 262 -12.21 -6.61 26.70
N ARG A 263 -11.99 -5.99 25.54
CA ARG A 263 -13.04 -5.71 24.56
C ARG A 263 -12.65 -6.03 23.13
N ILE A 264 -13.60 -6.51 22.36
CA ILE A 264 -13.52 -6.61 20.91
C ILE A 264 -13.78 -5.23 20.30
N MET A 265 -12.88 -4.77 19.45
CA MET A 265 -12.97 -3.48 18.77
C MET A 265 -13.53 -3.57 17.34
N GLY A 266 -13.50 -4.76 16.75
CA GLY A 266 -13.90 -5.05 15.37
C GLY A 266 -12.96 -6.06 14.73
N GLN A 267 -13.25 -6.45 13.48
CA GLN A 267 -12.43 -7.41 12.75
C GLN A 267 -11.11 -6.77 12.33
N ALA A 268 -9.99 -7.42 12.64
CA ALA A 268 -8.66 -6.99 12.26
C ALA A 268 -8.53 -6.91 10.73
N ALA A 269 -7.86 -5.86 10.24
CA ALA A 269 -7.69 -5.67 8.82
C ALA A 269 -6.39 -4.92 8.45
N LEU A 270 -5.95 -5.13 7.22
CA LEU A 270 -5.04 -4.22 6.53
C LEU A 270 -5.86 -3.18 5.78
N ARG A 271 -5.53 -1.91 5.99
CA ARG A 271 -6.16 -0.78 5.30
C ARG A 271 -5.91 -0.85 3.79
N ASP A 272 -6.93 -0.55 2.98
CA ASP A 272 -6.86 -0.42 1.52
C ASP A 272 -5.60 0.32 1.02
N GLN A 273 -5.27 1.47 1.62
CA GLN A 273 -4.11 2.27 1.24
C GLN A 273 -2.77 1.57 1.51
N LYS A 274 -2.72 0.74 2.56
CA LYS A 274 -1.52 -0.03 2.93
C LYS A 274 -1.32 -1.22 1.98
N ILE A 275 -2.40 -1.85 1.53
CA ILE A 275 -2.36 -2.84 0.46
C ILE A 275 -1.94 -2.17 -0.85
N GLY A 276 -2.59 -1.06 -1.22
CA GLY A 276 -2.27 -0.29 -2.43
C GLY A 276 -0.81 0.17 -2.49
N ASN A 277 -0.23 0.59 -1.35
CA ASN A 277 1.20 0.93 -1.25
C ASN A 277 2.10 -0.29 -1.53
N ALA A 278 1.79 -1.45 -0.94
CA ALA A 278 2.52 -2.68 -1.21
C ALA A 278 2.46 -3.09 -2.70
N LEU A 279 1.26 -3.03 -3.30
CA LEU A 279 1.09 -3.44 -4.70
C LEU A 279 1.84 -2.52 -5.69
N ARG A 280 1.87 -1.20 -5.42
CA ARG A 280 2.62 -0.24 -6.25
C ARG A 280 4.10 -0.11 -5.89
N THR A 281 4.66 -1.01 -5.07
CA THR A 281 6.11 -1.08 -4.80
C THR A 281 6.81 -1.74 -5.97
N ILE A 282 6.89 -1.02 -7.08
CA ILE A 282 7.33 -1.53 -8.39
C ILE A 282 8.39 -0.64 -9.06
N ASP A 283 8.71 0.51 -8.44
CA ASP A 283 9.63 1.48 -9.00
C ASP A 283 11.06 0.97 -8.84
N THR A 284 11.59 0.43 -9.94
CA THR A 284 12.98 0.02 -10.12
C THR A 284 13.70 0.91 -11.13
N TRP A 285 13.14 2.10 -11.42
CA TRP A 285 13.61 2.98 -12.49
C TRP A 285 14.15 4.30 -11.93
N TYR A 286 14.35 4.40 -10.62
CA TYR A 286 14.85 5.62 -9.99
C TYR A 286 16.39 5.65 -10.07
N PRO A 287 17.02 6.84 -10.09
CA PRO A 287 18.45 6.98 -10.37
C PRO A 287 19.37 6.10 -9.53
N ALA A 288 19.08 5.93 -8.24
CA ALA A 288 19.90 5.14 -7.32
C ALA A 288 19.54 3.64 -7.27
N TYR A 289 18.70 3.13 -8.18
CA TYR A 289 18.23 1.74 -8.12
C TYR A 289 19.35 0.73 -8.36
N GLU A 290 20.28 0.98 -9.28
CA GLU A 290 21.38 0.04 -9.57
C GLU A 290 22.24 -0.25 -8.32
N GLU A 291 22.46 0.78 -7.49
CA GLU A 291 23.21 0.69 -6.24
C GLU A 291 22.39 0.05 -5.12
N ARG A 292 21.12 0.44 -4.99
CA ARG A 292 20.26 0.02 -3.86
C ARG A 292 19.60 -1.34 -4.06
N ARG A 293 19.18 -1.65 -5.30
CA ARG A 293 18.39 -2.83 -5.69
C ARG A 293 17.15 -3.07 -4.82
N VAL A 294 16.55 -1.98 -4.33
CA VAL A 294 15.32 -2.00 -3.52
C VAL A 294 14.20 -1.32 -4.31
N PRO A 295 13.13 -2.02 -4.69
CA PRO A 295 12.00 -1.38 -5.35
C PRO A 295 11.30 -0.41 -4.40
N LEU A 296 10.88 0.74 -4.91
CA LEU A 296 10.15 1.75 -4.15
C LEU A 296 8.65 1.73 -4.48
N PRO A 297 7.79 2.07 -3.50
CA PRO A 297 6.42 2.44 -3.81
C PRO A 297 6.43 3.64 -4.76
N VAL A 298 5.66 3.56 -5.85
CA VAL A 298 5.58 4.63 -6.85
C VAL A 298 5.04 5.89 -6.17
N GLU A 299 5.91 6.88 -5.98
CA GLU A 299 5.62 8.20 -5.44
C GLU A 299 6.22 9.24 -6.40
N PRO A 300 5.54 10.37 -6.71
CA PRO A 300 6.05 11.33 -7.67
C PRO A 300 7.48 11.83 -7.38
N ASN A 301 7.85 11.99 -6.09
CA ASN A 301 9.20 12.37 -5.66
C ASN A 301 10.06 11.18 -5.21
N GLY A 302 9.58 9.95 -5.35
CA GLY A 302 10.29 8.73 -4.92
C GLY A 302 10.53 8.70 -3.41
N ALA A 303 9.54 9.06 -2.60
CA ALA A 303 9.68 9.11 -1.14
C ALA A 303 9.82 7.70 -0.54
N SER A 304 10.82 7.51 0.30
CA SER A 304 11.02 6.29 1.09
C SER A 304 11.04 6.63 2.58
N LEU A 305 10.08 6.08 3.33
CA LEU A 305 10.05 6.21 4.78
C LEU A 305 11.15 5.39 5.45
N ASP A 306 11.56 4.28 4.86
CA ASP A 306 12.62 3.43 5.41
C ASP A 306 13.98 4.12 5.32
N ALA A 307 14.28 4.73 4.17
CA ALA A 307 15.52 5.48 3.96
C ALA A 307 15.47 6.94 4.46
N GLN A 308 14.28 7.44 4.83
CA GLN A 308 14.05 8.85 5.15
C GLN A 308 14.56 9.81 4.04
N GLU A 309 14.37 9.43 2.78
CA GLU A 309 14.92 10.12 1.62
C GLU A 309 13.92 10.17 0.45
N PHE A 310 14.10 11.15 -0.44
CA PHE A 310 13.42 11.25 -1.73
C PHE A 310 14.37 10.89 -2.87
N PHE A 311 14.07 9.83 -3.63
CA PHE A 311 14.95 9.32 -4.69
C PHE A 311 14.78 9.99 -6.05
N ARG A 312 13.73 10.83 -6.21
CA ARG A 312 13.42 11.47 -7.50
C ARG A 312 13.18 12.98 -7.39
N ASN A 313 13.36 13.60 -6.22
CA ASN A 313 13.11 15.03 -6.04
C ASN A 313 14.21 15.95 -6.61
N LYS A 314 15.29 15.38 -7.16
CA LYS A 314 16.39 16.10 -7.81
C LYS A 314 16.37 15.81 -9.31
N GLY A 315 16.66 16.83 -10.12
CA GLY A 315 16.74 16.72 -11.58
C GLY A 315 15.37 16.48 -12.24
N ASP A 316 15.37 15.76 -13.35
CA ASP A 316 14.20 15.59 -14.23
C ASP A 316 13.44 14.26 -14.02
N ALA A 317 13.85 13.45 -13.04
CA ALA A 317 13.30 12.10 -12.82
C ALA A 317 12.02 12.05 -11.98
N SER A 318 11.55 13.20 -11.47
CA SER A 318 10.32 13.28 -10.68
C SER A 318 9.09 13.11 -11.57
N GLY A 319 8.01 12.56 -11.02
CA GLY A 319 6.73 12.44 -11.71
C GLY A 319 6.18 13.79 -12.16
N PHE A 320 6.49 14.87 -11.43
CA PHE A 320 6.13 16.24 -11.82
C PHE A 320 6.90 16.69 -13.07
N LYS A 321 8.22 16.48 -13.11
CA LYS A 321 9.05 16.88 -14.27
C LYS A 321 8.77 16.02 -15.49
N LEU A 322 8.49 14.74 -15.32
CA LEU A 322 8.05 13.85 -16.40
C LEU A 322 6.69 14.26 -16.96
N MET A 323 5.74 14.66 -16.11
CA MET A 323 4.42 15.15 -16.55
C MET A 323 4.52 16.40 -17.45
N LEU A 324 5.50 17.29 -17.23
CA LEU A 324 5.72 18.48 -18.07
C LEU A 324 6.09 18.15 -19.52
N ARG A 325 6.65 16.97 -19.75
CA ARG A 325 7.13 16.49 -21.05
C ARG A 325 6.41 15.22 -21.50
N VAL A 326 5.17 15.01 -21.03
CA VAL A 326 4.37 13.80 -21.31
C VAL A 326 4.24 13.47 -22.81
N SER A 327 4.21 14.48 -23.69
CA SER A 327 4.18 14.28 -25.14
C SER A 327 5.45 13.68 -25.73
N GLU A 328 6.59 13.81 -25.05
CA GLU A 328 7.88 13.25 -25.48
C GLU A 328 8.06 11.80 -25.02
N LEU A 329 7.23 11.32 -24.09
CA LEU A 329 7.42 10.02 -23.46
C LEU A 329 6.75 8.90 -24.24
N ASP A 330 7.49 7.81 -24.42
CA ASP A 330 6.96 6.50 -24.79
C ASP A 330 6.55 5.77 -23.51
N PRO A 331 5.27 5.35 -23.35
CA PRO A 331 4.78 4.61 -22.19
C PRO A 331 5.57 3.34 -21.83
N MET A 332 6.28 2.71 -22.78
CA MET A 332 7.09 1.50 -22.54
C MET A 332 8.48 1.76 -21.99
N THR A 333 8.98 3.00 -22.06
CA THR A 333 10.27 3.37 -21.48
C THR A 333 10.21 3.39 -19.95
N PRO A 334 11.36 3.29 -19.24
CA PRO A 334 11.40 3.44 -17.78
C PRO A 334 10.66 4.67 -17.25
N ASP A 335 10.87 5.83 -17.87
CA ASP A 335 10.18 7.09 -17.52
C ASP A 335 8.68 7.04 -17.82
N GLY A 336 8.30 6.46 -18.96
CA GLY A 336 6.90 6.26 -19.33
C GLY A 336 6.15 5.33 -18.38
N LEU A 337 6.75 4.19 -18.02
CA LEU A 337 6.18 3.23 -17.06
C LEU A 337 6.01 3.87 -15.68
N PHE A 338 7.02 4.62 -15.22
CA PHE A 338 6.95 5.32 -13.94
C PHE A 338 5.87 6.43 -13.94
N LEU A 339 5.79 7.24 -15.01
CA LEU A 339 4.75 8.27 -15.12
C LEU A 339 3.35 7.64 -15.19
N LEU A 340 3.18 6.56 -15.96
CA LEU A 340 1.92 5.83 -16.04
C LEU A 340 1.50 5.25 -14.69
N ALA A 341 2.44 4.68 -13.94
CA ALA A 341 2.21 4.22 -12.58
C ALA A 341 1.84 5.37 -11.63
N CYS A 342 2.43 6.55 -11.80
CA CYS A 342 2.05 7.77 -11.07
C CYS A 342 0.59 8.19 -11.37
N ILE A 343 0.17 8.11 -12.64
CA ILE A 343 -1.22 8.38 -13.06
C ILE A 343 -2.18 7.36 -12.43
N ILE A 344 -1.83 6.06 -12.44
CA ILE A 344 -2.64 4.99 -11.85
C ILE A 344 -2.76 5.13 -10.33
N ARG A 345 -1.67 5.50 -9.64
CA ARG A 345 -1.69 5.84 -8.21
C ARG A 345 -2.67 6.98 -7.93
N GLY A 346 -2.73 7.97 -8.81
CA GLY A 346 -3.47 9.19 -8.63
C GLY A 346 -2.81 10.16 -7.64
N GLY A 347 -3.49 11.26 -7.33
CA GLY A 347 -3.02 12.32 -6.44
C GLY A 347 -3.10 13.71 -7.06
N VAL A 348 -2.76 14.72 -6.27
CA VAL A 348 -2.69 16.12 -6.71
C VAL A 348 -1.27 16.42 -7.20
N PHE A 349 -1.17 17.02 -8.38
CA PHE A 349 0.09 17.45 -9.02
C PHE A 349 0.26 18.99 -9.03
N SER A 350 -0.76 19.73 -8.57
CA SER A 350 -0.73 21.18 -8.42
C SER A 350 0.34 21.65 -7.43
N GLY A 351 0.90 22.85 -7.66
CA GLY A 351 1.81 23.50 -6.70
C GLY A 351 3.28 23.05 -6.76
N SER A 352 3.67 22.39 -7.84
CA SER A 352 5.09 22.18 -8.15
C SER A 352 5.62 23.39 -8.91
N GLU A 353 6.45 24.20 -8.25
CA GLU A 353 7.34 25.15 -8.93
C GLU A 353 8.52 24.43 -9.60
#